data_AF-A0A5K1DYL4-F1
#
_entry.id   AF-A0A5K1DYL4-F1
#
_cell.length_a   1.000
_cell.length_b   1.000
_cell.length_c   1.000
_cell.angle_alpha   90.00
_cell.angle_beta   90.00
_cell.angle_gamma   90.00
#
_symmetry.space_group_name_H-M   'P 1'
#
loop_
_entity.id
_entity.type
_entity.pdbx_description
1 polymer ?
#
loop_
_entity_poly.entity_id
_entity_poly.type
_entity_poly.pdbx_seq_one_letter_code
_entity_poly.pdbx_strand_id
1 'polypeptide(L)'
;MHSLSQVYKDHPVTLHHPLMDLNTMEEVPESYVWPPFDDYLDDETAKNSSIPIISLSEPSLDVLNQISSACEDWGMFQVVNHGVSSQLLSEMESLGNRLFSLPMKQKIKALRAPDGISGYGLARISPFFSKLMWFEGFTIAESPLEHVRCLMPDDYEHF
;
A
#
# COMPACT_ATOMS: atom_id res chain seq x y z
N MET A 1 24.12 6.59 -0.43
CA MET A 1 22.74 6.36 0.03
C MET A 1 22.66 4.94 0.56
N HIS A 2 22.22 4.74 1.81
CA HIS A 2 21.94 3.40 2.31
C HIS A 2 20.69 2.85 1.62
N SER A 3 20.66 1.57 1.28
CA SER A 3 19.42 0.93 0.82
C SER A 3 18.42 0.91 1.97
N LEU A 4 17.11 0.95 1.66
CA LEU A 4 16.07 0.81 2.70
C LEU A 4 16.28 -0.48 3.51
N SER A 5 16.73 -1.56 2.87
CA SER A 5 17.01 -2.84 3.55
C SER A 5 18.10 -2.68 4.61
N GLN A 6 19.16 -1.91 4.30
CA GLN A 6 20.23 -1.63 5.25
C GLN A 6 19.73 -0.78 6.44
N VAL A 7 18.91 0.24 6.18
CA VAL A 7 18.36 1.11 7.23
C VAL A 7 17.58 0.30 8.27
N TYR A 8 16.75 -0.65 7.83
CA TYR A 8 15.96 -1.47 8.76
C TYR A 8 16.76 -2.54 9.50
N LYS A 9 17.88 -3.00 8.93
CA LYS A 9 18.84 -3.86 9.64
C LYS A 9 19.57 -3.08 10.74
N ASP A 10 19.99 -1.85 10.44
CA ASP A 10 20.71 -1.00 11.40
C ASP A 10 19.75 -0.43 12.47
N HIS A 11 18.49 -0.21 12.11
CA HIS A 11 17.44 0.33 12.97
C HIS A 11 16.15 -0.50 12.88
N PRO A 12 16.07 -1.67 13.55
CA PRO A 12 14.89 -2.52 13.54
C PRO A 12 13.65 -1.80 14.08
N VAL A 13 12.52 -1.95 13.41
CA VAL A 13 11.24 -1.36 13.82
C VAL A 13 10.37 -2.45 14.42
N THR A 14 10.23 -2.44 15.75
CA THR A 14 9.30 -3.32 16.46
C THR A 14 7.96 -2.63 16.59
N LEU A 15 6.93 -3.18 15.96
CA LEU A 15 5.56 -2.75 16.16
C LEU A 15 5.01 -3.53 17.36
N HIS A 16 4.80 -2.83 18.48
CA HIS A 16 4.32 -3.43 19.73
C HIS A 16 2.79 -3.65 19.77
N HIS A 17 2.07 -3.22 18.73
CA HIS A 17 0.63 -3.41 18.66
C HIS A 17 0.29 -4.83 18.21
N PRO A 18 -0.58 -5.56 18.93
CA PRO A 18 -1.06 -6.84 18.47
C PRO A 18 -1.78 -6.65 17.13
N LEU A 19 -1.44 -7.50 16.16
CA LEU A 19 -2.18 -7.54 14.89
C LEU A 19 -3.62 -7.94 15.21
N MET A 20 -4.53 -6.99 14.99
CA MET A 20 -5.94 -7.15 15.28
C MET A 20 -6.65 -7.74 14.07
N ASP A 21 -7.53 -8.71 14.30
CA ASP A 21 -8.39 -9.24 13.24
C ASP A 21 -9.62 -8.35 13.10
N LEU A 22 -9.58 -7.45 12.12
CA LEU A 22 -10.63 -6.48 11.84
C LEU A 22 -12.01 -7.13 11.63
N ASN A 23 -12.05 -8.41 11.23
CA ASN A 23 -13.31 -9.13 10.99
C ASN A 23 -14.00 -9.62 12.27
N THR A 24 -13.32 -9.55 13.42
CA THR A 24 -13.83 -10.06 14.70
C THR A 24 -14.32 -8.95 15.64
N MET A 25 -14.28 -7.71 15.18
CA MET A 25 -14.49 -6.54 16.02
C MET A 25 -15.95 -6.08 16.00
N GLU A 26 -16.52 -5.89 17.18
CA GLU A 26 -17.87 -5.33 17.34
C GLU A 26 -17.86 -3.80 17.28
N GLU A 27 -16.78 -3.17 17.73
CA GLU A 27 -16.62 -1.71 17.80
C GLU A 27 -15.21 -1.28 17.37
N VAL A 28 -15.10 -0.03 16.89
CA VAL A 28 -13.81 0.57 16.52
C VAL A 28 -13.06 0.96 17.80
N PRO A 29 -11.84 0.44 18.05
CA PRO A 29 -11.09 0.74 19.27
C PRO A 29 -10.54 2.15 19.23
N GLU A 30 -10.31 2.70 20.42
CA GLU A 30 -9.73 4.03 20.61
C GLU A 30 -8.37 4.21 19.92
N SER A 31 -7.60 3.13 19.70
CA SER A 31 -6.35 3.18 18.94
C SER A 31 -6.54 3.52 17.46
N TYR A 32 -7.75 3.33 16.90
CA TYR A 32 -8.11 3.65 15.51
C TYR A 32 -9.00 4.88 15.38
N VAL A 33 -9.42 5.50 16.49
CA VAL A 33 -10.21 6.73 16.47
C VAL A 33 -9.26 7.90 16.28
N TRP A 34 -9.22 8.45 15.06
CA TRP A 34 -8.44 9.63 14.75
C TRP A 34 -9.14 10.88 15.28
N PRO A 35 -8.40 11.87 15.80
CA PRO A 35 -9.00 13.15 16.16
C PRO A 35 -9.66 13.78 14.93
N PRO A 36 -10.73 14.57 15.11
CA PRO A 36 -11.31 15.34 14.01
C PRO A 36 -10.21 16.09 13.28
N PHE A 37 -10.15 15.91 11.96
CA PHE A 37 -9.28 16.71 11.12
C PHE A 37 -10.01 18.04 10.91
N ASP A 38 -9.56 19.11 11.58
CA ASP A 38 -10.15 20.45 11.45
C ASP A 38 -9.88 21.12 10.09
N ASP A 39 -9.07 20.48 9.24
CA ASP A 39 -8.66 20.97 7.91
C ASP A 39 -9.53 20.40 6.77
N TYR A 40 -10.84 20.27 6.98
CA TYR A 40 -11.74 20.31 5.82
C TYR A 40 -11.70 21.72 5.26
N LEU A 41 -10.71 21.99 4.41
CA LEU A 41 -10.74 23.14 3.51
C LEU A 41 -11.99 22.95 2.66
N ASP A 42 -13.08 23.60 3.06
CA ASP A 42 -14.28 23.78 2.24
C ASP A 42 -13.93 24.80 1.16
N ASP A 43 -12.96 24.40 0.33
CA ASP A 43 -12.41 25.22 -0.73
C ASP A 43 -13.27 25.00 -1.96
N GLU A 44 -14.18 25.94 -2.21
CA GLU A 44 -14.97 26.01 -3.43
C GLU A 44 -14.10 25.95 -4.70
N THR A 45 -12.80 26.28 -4.62
CA THR A 45 -11.86 26.11 -5.75
C THR A 45 -11.43 24.65 -5.95
N ALA A 46 -11.32 23.84 -4.89
CA ALA A 46 -11.05 22.41 -4.98
C ALA A 46 -12.25 21.62 -5.56
N LYS A 47 -13.47 22.15 -5.42
CA LYS A 47 -14.68 21.53 -5.99
C LYS A 47 -14.70 21.51 -7.53
N ASN A 48 -13.91 22.38 -8.17
CA ASN A 48 -13.88 22.53 -9.63
C ASN A 48 -12.57 22.05 -10.27
N SER A 49 -11.61 21.55 -9.49
CA SER A 49 -10.35 21.07 -9.99
C SER A 49 -10.31 19.53 -9.91
N SER A 50 -9.99 18.88 -11.03
CA SER A 50 -9.84 17.41 -11.09
C SER A 50 -8.38 17.02 -11.23
N ILE A 51 -7.96 15.96 -10.52
CA ILE A 51 -6.62 15.37 -10.65
C ILE A 51 -6.30 15.14 -12.13
N PRO A 52 -5.15 15.61 -12.65
CA PRO A 52 -4.78 15.44 -14.07
C PRO A 52 -4.78 13.98 -14.51
N ILE A 53 -5.32 13.71 -15.70
CA ILE A 53 -5.30 12.39 -16.35
C ILE A 53 -4.40 12.48 -17.58
N ILE A 54 -3.35 11.68 -17.63
CA ILE A 54 -2.32 11.72 -18.68
C ILE A 54 -2.34 10.41 -19.46
N SER A 55 -2.47 10.50 -20.79
CA SER A 55 -2.37 9.34 -21.69
C SER A 55 -0.93 9.10 -22.11
N LEU A 56 -0.40 7.89 -21.91
CA LEU A 56 0.95 7.52 -22.39
C LEU A 56 0.98 7.05 -23.85
N SER A 57 -0.15 7.13 -24.57
CA SER A 57 -0.21 6.86 -26.01
C SER A 57 0.22 8.03 -26.89
N GLU A 58 0.36 9.23 -26.32
CA GLU A 58 0.63 10.50 -27.03
C GLU A 58 2.13 10.70 -27.37
N PRO A 59 2.48 11.64 -28.26
CA PRO A 59 3.87 12.01 -28.53
C PRO A 59 4.64 12.38 -27.25
N SER A 60 5.90 11.96 -27.17
CA SER A 60 6.67 12.01 -25.92
C SER A 60 6.84 13.41 -25.33
N LEU A 61 6.94 14.47 -26.15
CA LEU A 61 7.19 15.82 -25.65
C LEU A 61 5.97 16.42 -24.92
N ASP A 62 4.77 16.19 -25.44
CA ASP A 62 3.53 16.71 -24.83
C ASP A 62 3.21 15.98 -23.52
N VAL A 63 3.48 14.67 -23.47
CA VAL A 63 3.35 13.88 -22.24
C VAL A 63 4.30 14.35 -21.16
N LEU A 64 5.56 14.66 -21.50
CA LEU A 64 6.55 15.15 -20.53
C LEU A 64 6.14 16.50 -19.93
N ASN A 65 5.62 17.42 -20.74
CA ASN A 65 5.13 18.71 -20.25
C ASN A 65 3.93 18.54 -19.31
N GLN A 66 2.98 17.67 -19.67
CA GLN A 66 1.83 17.36 -18.80
C GLN A 66 2.25 16.75 -17.47
N ILE A 67 3.21 15.82 -17.48
CA ILE A 67 3.76 15.23 -16.25
C ILE A 67 4.45 16.30 -15.42
N SER A 68 5.25 17.17 -16.03
CA SER A 68 5.94 18.26 -15.31
C SER A 68 4.94 19.19 -14.61
N SER A 69 3.94 19.68 -15.35
CA SER A 69 2.90 20.56 -14.78
C SER A 69 2.08 19.85 -13.71
N ALA A 70 1.70 18.58 -13.91
CA ALA A 70 0.97 17.84 -12.88
C ALA A 70 1.81 17.62 -11.61
N CYS A 71 3.12 17.36 -11.73
CA CYS A 71 4.01 17.27 -10.58
C CYS A 71 4.16 18.60 -9.83
N GLU A 72 4.28 19.72 -10.55
CA GLU A 72 4.46 21.06 -9.97
C GLU A 72 3.18 21.60 -9.34
N ASP A 73 2.06 21.49 -10.05
CA ASP A 73 0.78 22.11 -9.66
C ASP A 73 -0.02 21.22 -8.70
N TRP A 74 0.09 19.88 -8.84
CA TRP A 74 -0.73 18.91 -8.07
C TRP A 74 0.08 17.97 -7.18
N GLY A 75 1.33 17.65 -7.54
CA GLY A 75 2.11 16.60 -6.89
C GLY A 75 1.60 15.17 -7.16
N MET A 76 0.55 15.00 -7.97
CA MET A 76 0.00 13.71 -8.37
C MET A 76 -0.75 13.79 -9.71
N PHE A 77 -0.91 12.64 -10.37
CA PHE A 77 -1.70 12.48 -11.60
C PHE A 77 -2.14 11.02 -11.75
N GLN A 78 -3.15 10.79 -12.61
CA GLN A 78 -3.57 9.47 -13.05
C GLN A 78 -3.03 9.20 -14.45
N VAL A 79 -2.75 7.93 -14.74
CA VAL A 79 -2.20 7.50 -16.03
C VAL A 79 -3.18 6.57 -16.74
N VAL A 80 -3.41 6.81 -18.02
CA VAL A 80 -4.18 5.92 -18.91
C VAL A 80 -3.34 5.50 -20.12
N ASN A 81 -3.75 4.44 -20.81
CA ASN A 81 -3.05 3.90 -21.98
C ASN A 81 -1.56 3.59 -21.71
N HIS A 82 -1.23 3.13 -20.49
CA HIS A 82 0.13 2.82 -20.03
C HIS A 82 0.72 1.53 -20.61
N GLY A 83 -0.01 0.78 -21.44
CA GLY A 83 0.46 -0.47 -22.05
C GLY A 83 0.46 -1.70 -21.15
N VAL A 84 0.35 -1.56 -19.82
CA VAL A 84 0.10 -2.70 -18.91
C VAL A 84 -1.25 -3.37 -19.25
N SER A 85 -1.23 -4.70 -19.42
CA SER A 85 -2.40 -5.50 -19.77
C SER A 85 -3.48 -5.47 -18.68
N SER A 86 -4.74 -5.27 -19.09
CA SER A 86 -5.90 -5.35 -18.18
C SER A 86 -6.06 -6.74 -17.55
N GLN A 87 -5.63 -7.80 -18.25
CA GLN A 87 -5.63 -9.15 -17.70
C GLN A 87 -4.66 -9.26 -16.51
N LEU A 88 -3.45 -8.73 -16.65
CA LEU A 88 -2.45 -8.74 -15.58
C LEU A 88 -2.92 -7.95 -14.36
N LEU A 89 -3.57 -6.79 -14.58
CA LEU A 89 -4.16 -6.01 -13.49
C LEU A 89 -5.26 -6.79 -12.76
N SER A 90 -6.12 -7.50 -13.51
CA SER A 90 -7.19 -8.32 -12.93
C SER A 90 -6.64 -9.52 -12.15
N GLU A 91 -5.58 -10.15 -12.64
CA GLU A 91 -4.88 -11.24 -11.96
C GLU A 91 -4.23 -10.76 -10.65
N MET A 92 -3.57 -9.59 -10.68
CA MET A 92 -3.00 -8.97 -9.48
C MET A 92 -4.06 -8.65 -8.43
N GLU A 93 -5.20 -8.07 -8.83
CA GLU A 93 -6.31 -7.76 -7.94
C GLU A 93 -6.92 -9.03 -7.33
N SER A 94 -7.15 -10.05 -8.16
CA SER A 94 -7.63 -11.36 -7.71
C SER A 94 -6.69 -11.99 -6.68
N LEU A 95 -5.39 -11.94 -6.93
CA LEU A 95 -4.37 -12.45 -6.02
C LEU A 95 -4.34 -11.70 -4.68
N GLY A 96 -4.44 -10.37 -4.72
CA GLY A 96 -4.56 -9.54 -3.52
C GLY A 96 -5.79 -9.91 -2.69
N ASN A 97 -6.96 -10.01 -3.35
CA ASN A 97 -8.21 -10.41 -2.70
C ASN A 97 -8.09 -11.79 -2.04
N ARG A 98 -7.49 -12.76 -2.74
CA ARG A 98 -7.25 -14.10 -2.21
C ARG A 98 -6.34 -14.10 -0.99
N LEU A 99 -5.22 -13.36 -1.05
CA LEU A 99 -4.26 -13.25 0.07
C LEU A 99 -4.94 -12.68 1.32
N PHE A 100 -5.67 -11.57 1.20
CA PHE A 100 -6.29 -10.92 2.35
C PHE A 100 -7.54 -11.64 2.86
N SER A 101 -8.18 -12.46 2.02
CA SER A 101 -9.26 -13.38 2.42
C SER A 101 -8.78 -14.59 3.23
N LEU A 102 -7.47 -14.87 3.28
CA LEU A 102 -6.94 -15.95 4.11
C LEU A 102 -7.22 -15.67 5.60
N PRO A 103 -7.46 -16.72 6.41
CA PRO A 103 -7.59 -16.55 7.86
C PRO A 103 -6.35 -15.89 8.47
N MET A 104 -6.53 -15.08 9.53
CA MET A 104 -5.43 -14.40 10.22
C MET A 104 -4.28 -15.35 10.57
N LYS A 105 -4.58 -16.56 11.06
CA LYS A 105 -3.58 -17.59 11.39
C LYS A 105 -2.66 -17.97 10.21
N GLN A 106 -3.14 -17.87 8.98
CA GLN A 106 -2.32 -18.08 7.79
C GLN A 106 -1.50 -16.83 7.47
N LYS A 107 -2.15 -15.66 7.43
CA LYS A 107 -1.50 -14.36 7.12
C LYS A 107 -0.29 -14.07 8.01
N ILE A 108 -0.39 -14.34 9.31
CA ILE A 108 0.71 -14.14 10.27
C ILE A 108 1.93 -15.06 10.02
N LYS A 109 1.83 -16.11 9.22
CA LYS A 109 3.00 -16.92 8.85
C LYS A 109 3.98 -16.17 7.96
N ALA A 110 3.49 -15.13 7.27
CA ALA A 110 4.30 -14.22 6.50
C ALA A 110 4.52 -12.89 7.23
N LEU A 111 4.44 -12.87 8.57
CA LEU A 111 4.66 -11.67 9.37
C LEU A 111 6.03 -11.07 9.06
N ARG A 112 6.05 -9.78 8.76
CA ARG A 112 7.28 -9.05 8.53
C ARG A 112 8.15 -9.01 9.79
N ALA A 113 9.42 -9.39 9.65
CA ALA A 113 10.41 -9.27 10.72
C ALA A 113 10.74 -7.79 11.03
N PRO A 114 11.13 -7.45 12.28
CA PRO A 114 11.47 -6.07 12.66
C PRO A 114 12.57 -5.41 11.81
N ASP A 115 13.51 -6.21 11.32
CA ASP A 115 14.63 -5.84 10.45
C ASP A 115 14.35 -6.08 8.95
N GLY A 116 13.25 -6.77 8.61
CA GLY A 116 12.83 -7.08 7.24
C GLY A 116 11.98 -5.98 6.62
N ILE A 117 11.84 -5.95 5.29
CA ILE A 117 10.92 -5.03 4.57
C ILE A 117 9.66 -5.73 4.09
N SER A 118 9.81 -6.93 3.57
CA SER A 118 8.72 -7.72 3.00
C SER A 118 7.91 -8.43 4.08
N GLY A 119 6.65 -8.74 3.75
CA GLY A 119 5.76 -9.51 4.61
C GLY A 119 4.51 -8.75 5.03
N TYR A 120 3.65 -9.46 5.74
CA TYR A 120 2.40 -9.03 6.31
C TYR A 120 2.61 -8.14 7.54
N GLY A 121 1.80 -7.09 7.70
CA GLY A 121 1.76 -6.29 8.93
C GLY A 121 1.27 -4.86 8.72
N LEU A 122 1.31 -4.07 9.79
CA LEU A 122 0.92 -2.65 9.75
C LEU A 122 1.86 -1.84 8.85
N ALA A 123 1.41 -0.68 8.37
CA ALA A 123 2.25 0.22 7.61
C ALA A 123 3.47 0.67 8.43
N ARG A 124 4.63 0.79 7.78
CA ARG A 124 5.91 1.19 8.41
C ARG A 124 5.88 2.57 9.04
N ILE A 125 5.01 3.44 8.54
CA ILE A 125 4.84 4.80 9.04
C ILE A 125 4.00 4.87 10.32
N SER A 126 3.36 3.77 10.74
CA SER A 126 2.47 3.76 11.91
C SER A 126 3.10 4.36 13.19
N PRO A 127 4.40 4.13 13.50
CA PRO A 127 5.02 4.74 14.68
C PRO A 127 5.10 6.28 14.66
N PHE A 128 4.91 6.93 13.50
CA PHE A 128 4.87 8.40 13.41
C PHE A 128 3.52 8.99 13.81
N PHE A 129 2.52 8.15 14.08
CA PHE A 129 1.17 8.57 14.44
C PHE A 129 0.80 8.07 15.84
N SER A 130 0.00 8.85 16.55
CA SER A 130 -0.54 8.48 17.86
C SER A 130 -1.71 7.49 17.76
N LYS A 131 -2.25 7.29 16.55
CA LYS A 131 -3.37 6.42 16.22
C LYS A 131 -2.97 5.47 15.09
N LEU A 132 -3.51 4.26 15.11
CA LEU A 132 -3.34 3.24 14.08
C LEU A 132 -4.25 3.56 12.89
N MET A 133 -3.77 3.29 11.68
CA MET A 133 -4.57 3.35 10.47
C MET A 133 -5.51 2.15 10.39
N TRP A 134 -6.71 2.35 9.87
CA TRP A 134 -7.60 1.26 9.48
C TRP A 134 -7.03 0.55 8.24
N PHE A 135 -6.04 -0.29 8.47
CA PHE A 135 -5.15 -0.80 7.43
C PHE A 135 -4.73 -2.23 7.71
N GLU A 136 -4.81 -3.04 6.68
CA GLU A 136 -4.16 -4.34 6.57
C GLU A 136 -3.26 -4.31 5.33
N GLY A 137 -2.03 -4.84 5.43
CA GLY A 137 -1.09 -4.72 4.33
C GLY A 137 -0.06 -5.81 4.25
N PHE A 138 0.46 -5.96 3.03
CA PHE A 138 1.54 -6.87 2.69
C PHE A 138 2.56 -6.09 1.85
N THR A 139 3.83 -6.09 2.27
CA THR A 139 4.89 -5.41 1.52
C THR A 139 5.72 -6.43 0.74
N ILE A 140 6.01 -6.14 -0.53
CA ILE A 140 6.91 -6.93 -1.38
C ILE A 140 8.06 -6.01 -1.81
N ALA A 141 9.25 -6.18 -1.22
CA ALA A 141 10.46 -5.47 -1.63
C ALA A 141 11.52 -6.39 -2.24
N GLU A 142 11.42 -7.68 -1.95
CA GLU A 142 12.25 -8.76 -2.50
C GLU A 142 11.32 -9.81 -3.12
N SER A 143 11.87 -10.92 -3.62
CA SER A 143 11.05 -12.00 -4.15
C SER A 143 9.95 -12.42 -3.16
N PRO A 144 8.67 -12.41 -3.56
CA PRO A 144 7.57 -12.81 -2.67
C PRO A 144 7.48 -14.33 -2.51
N LEU A 145 8.26 -15.11 -3.27
CA LEU A 145 8.07 -16.56 -3.44
C LEU A 145 8.03 -17.33 -2.11
N GLU A 146 8.92 -17.02 -1.17
CA GLU A 146 8.93 -17.69 0.14
C GLU A 146 7.68 -17.37 0.96
N HIS A 147 7.18 -16.14 0.90
CA HIS A 147 5.93 -15.78 1.56
C HIS A 147 4.74 -16.47 0.89
N VAL A 148 4.71 -16.53 -0.45
CA VAL A 148 3.64 -17.19 -1.20
C VAL A 148 3.61 -18.68 -0.90
N ARG A 149 4.76 -19.37 -0.93
CA ARG A 149 4.87 -20.79 -0.54
C ARG A 149 4.36 -21.04 0.88
N CYS A 150 4.62 -20.10 1.79
CA CYS A 150 4.19 -20.19 3.18
C CYS A 150 2.66 -19.97 3.35
N LEU A 151 2.10 -19.03 2.59
CA LEU A 151 0.68 -18.63 2.68
C LEU A 151 -0.25 -19.53 1.85
N MET A 152 0.20 -19.97 0.68
CA MET A 152 -0.57 -20.67 -0.35
C MET A 152 0.24 -21.86 -0.89
N PRO A 153 0.50 -22.89 -0.07
CA PRO A 153 1.37 -24.02 -0.44
C PRO A 153 0.83 -24.87 -1.59
N ASP A 154 -0.48 -24.84 -1.84
CA ASP A 154 -1.13 -25.61 -2.91
C ASP A 154 -1.30 -24.81 -4.21
N ASP A 155 -0.91 -23.53 -4.24
CA ASP A 155 -1.16 -22.65 -5.39
C ASP A 155 -0.02 -21.64 -5.66
N TYR A 156 1.22 -21.99 -5.33
CA TYR A 156 2.38 -21.14 -5.60
C TYR A 156 2.88 -21.23 -7.05
N GLU A 157 2.40 -22.18 -7.86
CA GLU A 157 2.84 -22.36 -9.26
C GLU A 157 2.24 -21.33 -10.22
N HIS A 158 1.16 -20.65 -9.82
CA HIS A 158 0.51 -19.57 -10.57
C HIS A 158 0.99 -18.17 -10.14
N PHE A 159 2.12 -18.08 -9.44
CA PHE A 159 2.72 -16.84 -8.94
C PHE A 159 3.99 -16.46 -9.71
#